data_AF-A0A7J2U938-F1
#
_entry.id   AF-A0A7J2U938-F1
#
_cell.length_a   1.000
_cell.length_b   1.000
_cell.length_c   1.000
_cell.angle_alpha   90.00
_cell.angle_beta   90.00
_cell.angle_gamma   90.00
#
_symmetry.space_group_name_H-M   'P 1'
#
loop_
_entity.id
_entity.type
_entity.pdbx_description
1 polymer ?
#
loop_
_entity_poly.entity_id
_entity_poly.type
_entity_poly.pdbx_seq_one_letter_code
_entity_poly.pdbx_strand_id
1 'polypeptide(L)'
;MGMFVGGVAENKEATILTRVVPISLVLASLIPGFSFIAFSKKYSGPLFIRVSLLFCLWTIIPAFATQSFVFGLYTDFFRLMHFIVMPILIFLAIFADHGIGFISRGVKFLAKPENVKKVQCIFSLILTTLILLIVLFSSLPLFAGPNSGFTIANYYRVVSSPEFQSIQWIKEKTLADAIFVSEHGYGWWVSGFGERPTLSGTDPQFLIIPHEFEAARTARILLDSNFILDNGLIEVRDDGGYFARYNPMLFVKSGNSINPTQILYLNDSEITVFYNAGQKPKIIDISAAPLKDVYTKETSESVEILMTRNSSDLRITKNIKVFKDREFCNLSIVIKSDSDDVSVEYVRFIVHVNGIILQLGRTIGILNEGAGVCGQIIFEDSIPTVRRFTDSQCVELIYNIGSSGSIEINLAMGGFVTKGMDEKYIYNALTNMAYAQPKITGENASVRFFDYRKVMLEREISFIAFKRSGYSLEKFLKDPAFQLVFLNDKVAIFKVRTSALEEGNIGQNYD
;
A
#
# COMPACT_ATOMS: atom_id res chain seq x y z
N MET A 1 -9.90 -17.44 27.74
CA MET A 1 -11.03 -16.88 26.96
C MET A 1 -10.62 -15.61 26.20
N GLY A 2 -9.37 -15.50 25.72
CA GLY A 2 -8.79 -14.26 25.16
C GLY A 2 -8.47 -14.31 23.66
N MET A 3 -9.06 -15.25 22.91
CA MET A 3 -8.71 -15.47 21.49
C MET A 3 -9.68 -14.81 20.50
N PHE A 4 -10.79 -14.21 20.98
CA PHE A 4 -11.86 -13.70 20.12
C PHE A 4 -11.98 -12.17 20.06
N VAL A 5 -11.10 -11.41 20.74
CA VAL A 5 -11.24 -9.94 20.85
C VAL A 5 -9.95 -9.15 20.55
N GLY A 6 -8.86 -9.81 20.16
CA GLY A 6 -7.52 -9.21 20.17
C GLY A 6 -6.84 -9.10 18.81
N GLY A 7 -7.48 -8.46 17.82
CA GLY A 7 -6.71 -7.93 16.68
C GLY A 7 -5.90 -6.71 17.13
N VAL A 8 -4.67 -6.55 16.64
CA VAL A 8 -3.94 -5.27 16.77
C VAL A 8 -4.83 -4.15 16.20
N ALA A 9 -4.83 -2.95 16.79
CA ALA A 9 -5.72 -1.86 16.35
C ALA A 9 -5.67 -1.62 14.83
N GLU A 10 -4.48 -1.76 14.23
CA GLU A 10 -4.24 -1.63 12.79
C GLU A 10 -4.96 -2.72 11.95
N ASN A 11 -5.18 -3.92 12.51
CA ASN A 11 -5.91 -5.00 11.84
C ASN A 11 -7.42 -4.75 11.79
N LYS A 12 -7.99 -4.24 12.89
CA LYS A 12 -9.42 -3.89 12.96
C LYS A 12 -9.78 -2.95 11.83
N GLU A 13 -9.01 -1.89 11.66
CA GLU A 13 -9.25 -0.89 10.64
C GLU A 13 -9.01 -1.43 9.22
N ALA A 14 -7.91 -2.17 9.02
CA ALA A 14 -7.61 -2.84 7.75
C ALA A 14 -8.76 -3.72 7.28
N THR A 15 -9.29 -4.53 8.18
CA THR A 15 -10.37 -5.46 7.89
C THR A 15 -11.67 -4.71 7.57
N ILE A 16 -12.00 -3.65 8.32
CA ILE A 16 -13.21 -2.86 8.06
C ILE A 16 -13.16 -2.16 6.69
N LEU A 17 -12.02 -1.56 6.34
CA LEU A 17 -11.92 -0.76 5.12
C LEU A 17 -11.87 -1.60 3.83
N THR A 18 -11.41 -2.84 3.90
CA THR A 18 -11.10 -3.63 2.70
C THR A 18 -11.90 -4.92 2.56
N ARG A 19 -12.45 -5.45 3.65
CA ARG A 19 -13.07 -6.80 3.70
C ARG A 19 -14.55 -6.78 4.02
N VAL A 20 -15.15 -5.62 4.30
CA VAL A 20 -16.59 -5.52 4.57
C VAL A 20 -17.39 -5.91 3.34
N VAL A 21 -18.29 -6.87 3.55
CA VAL A 21 -19.23 -7.30 2.51
C VAL A 21 -20.37 -6.29 2.43
N PRO A 22 -20.71 -5.78 1.23
CA PRO A 22 -21.83 -4.86 1.06
C PRO A 22 -23.13 -5.44 1.60
N ILE A 23 -23.90 -4.64 2.35
CA ILE A 23 -25.14 -5.10 2.97
C ILE A 23 -26.16 -5.61 1.96
N SER A 24 -26.17 -5.05 0.75
CA SER A 24 -27.00 -5.52 -0.36
C SER A 24 -26.70 -6.97 -0.73
N LEU A 25 -25.41 -7.35 -0.75
CA LEU A 25 -25.00 -8.72 -1.04
C LEU A 25 -25.37 -9.68 0.09
N VAL A 26 -25.25 -9.24 1.34
CA VAL A 26 -25.69 -10.01 2.51
C VAL A 26 -27.19 -10.25 2.47
N LEU A 27 -28.00 -9.21 2.24
CA LEU A 27 -29.45 -9.34 2.15
C LEU A 27 -29.86 -10.25 1.00
N ALA A 28 -29.22 -10.15 -0.17
CA ALA A 28 -29.46 -11.05 -1.29
C ALA A 28 -29.14 -12.52 -0.93
N SER A 29 -28.08 -12.75 -0.15
CA SER A 29 -27.66 -14.09 0.28
C SER A 29 -28.63 -14.77 1.25
N LEU A 30 -29.54 -14.02 1.90
CA LEU A 30 -30.57 -14.55 2.79
C LEU A 30 -31.79 -15.10 2.04
N ILE A 31 -32.01 -14.69 0.78
CA ILE A 31 -33.17 -15.09 -0.03
C ILE A 31 -33.31 -16.62 -0.14
N PRO A 32 -32.25 -17.40 -0.45
CA PRO A 32 -32.34 -18.86 -0.48
C PRO A 32 -32.82 -19.46 0.84
N GLY A 33 -32.30 -18.99 1.98
CA GLY A 33 -32.62 -19.51 3.30
C GLY A 33 -34.09 -19.33 3.66
N PHE A 34 -34.64 -18.13 3.45
CA PHE A 34 -36.05 -17.84 3.70
C PHE A 34 -36.98 -18.51 2.68
N SER A 35 -36.57 -18.59 1.42
CA SER A 35 -37.35 -19.27 0.37
C SER A 35 -37.52 -20.76 0.65
N PHE A 36 -36.50 -21.40 1.25
CA PHE A 36 -36.56 -22.82 1.61
C PHE A 36 -37.55 -23.11 2.75
N ILE A 37 -37.70 -22.17 3.71
CA ILE A 37 -38.75 -22.24 4.74
C ILE A 37 -40.13 -22.14 4.09
N ALA A 38 -40.31 -21.23 3.14
CA ALA A 38 -41.58 -21.08 2.42
C ALA A 38 -41.92 -22.35 1.59
N PHE A 39 -40.93 -22.96 0.94
CA PHE A 39 -41.10 -24.23 0.23
C PHE A 39 -41.43 -25.38 1.19
N SER A 40 -40.80 -25.47 2.37
CA SER A 40 -41.14 -26.47 3.39
C SER A 40 -42.63 -26.46 3.74
N LYS A 41 -43.17 -25.26 4.02
CA LYS A 41 -44.59 -25.09 4.32
C LYS A 41 -45.47 -25.54 3.16
N LYS A 42 -45.09 -25.21 1.93
CA LYS A 42 -45.86 -25.52 0.73
C LYS A 42 -45.89 -27.02 0.40
N TYR A 43 -44.76 -27.71 0.50
CA TYR A 43 -44.64 -29.09 0.02
C TYR A 43 -44.86 -30.15 1.09
N SER A 44 -44.52 -29.85 2.33
CA SER A 44 -44.56 -30.84 3.40
C SER A 44 -45.55 -30.50 4.51
N GLY A 45 -46.02 -29.25 4.59
CA GLY A 45 -46.96 -28.76 5.60
C GLY A 45 -46.29 -27.93 6.70
N PRO A 46 -45.37 -28.48 7.52
CA PRO A 46 -44.71 -27.71 8.56
C PRO A 46 -43.64 -26.77 7.99
N LEU A 47 -43.52 -25.60 8.63
CA LEU A 47 -42.54 -24.56 8.30
C LEU A 47 -41.08 -25.02 8.50
N PHE A 48 -40.82 -25.81 9.55
CA PHE A 48 -39.48 -26.19 9.96
C PHE A 48 -39.32 -27.71 9.97
N ILE A 49 -39.05 -28.29 8.81
CA ILE A 49 -38.52 -29.65 8.72
C ILE A 49 -37.01 -29.59 8.91
N ARG A 50 -36.43 -30.64 9.51
CA ARG A 50 -34.99 -30.71 9.81
C ARG A 50 -34.12 -30.28 8.62
N VAL A 51 -34.43 -30.76 7.42
CA VAL A 51 -33.69 -30.43 6.18
C VAL A 51 -33.77 -28.93 5.87
N SER A 52 -34.97 -28.33 5.92
CA SER A 52 -35.16 -26.91 5.64
C SER A 52 -34.54 -26.02 6.70
N LEU A 53 -34.55 -26.44 7.97
CA LEU A 53 -33.85 -25.75 9.04
C LEU A 53 -32.34 -25.76 8.83
N LEU A 54 -31.76 -26.92 8.53
CA LEU A 54 -30.31 -27.04 8.28
C LEU A 54 -29.87 -26.20 7.09
N PHE A 55 -30.63 -26.21 5.99
CA PHE A 55 -30.35 -25.37 4.81
C PHE A 55 -30.46 -23.87 5.13
N CYS A 56 -31.48 -23.48 5.90
CA CYS A 56 -31.64 -22.12 6.38
C CYS A 56 -30.44 -21.68 7.25
N LEU A 57 -30.02 -22.51 8.20
CA LEU A 57 -28.84 -22.21 9.03
C LEU A 57 -27.56 -22.11 8.20
N TRP A 58 -27.39 -22.95 7.18
CA TRP A 58 -26.22 -22.93 6.29
C TRP A 58 -26.10 -21.62 5.49
N THR A 59 -27.21 -20.94 5.21
CA THR A 59 -27.21 -19.63 4.54
C THR A 59 -27.13 -18.47 5.53
N ILE A 60 -27.96 -18.51 6.57
CA ILE A 60 -28.10 -17.43 7.54
C ILE A 60 -26.83 -17.27 8.38
N ILE A 61 -26.26 -18.35 8.92
CA ILE A 61 -25.11 -18.23 9.83
C ILE A 61 -23.92 -17.54 9.17
N PRO A 62 -23.43 -17.96 7.98
CA PRO A 62 -22.33 -17.27 7.33
C PRO A 62 -22.69 -15.84 6.91
N ALA A 63 -23.92 -15.59 6.44
CA ALA A 63 -24.38 -14.26 6.07
C ALA A 63 -24.33 -13.28 7.25
N PHE A 64 -24.84 -13.68 8.42
CA PHE A 64 -24.75 -12.87 9.64
C PHE A 64 -23.31 -12.76 10.14
N ALA A 65 -22.51 -13.82 10.04
CA ALA A 65 -21.12 -13.80 10.46
C ALA A 65 -20.27 -12.81 9.62
N THR A 66 -20.63 -12.54 8.36
CA THR A 66 -19.99 -11.48 7.55
C THR A 66 -20.19 -10.08 8.15
N GLN A 67 -21.21 -9.88 8.98
CA GLN A 67 -21.54 -8.61 9.63
C GLN A 67 -21.14 -8.58 11.11
N SER A 68 -20.35 -9.56 11.55
CA SER A 68 -19.94 -9.68 12.95
C SER A 68 -19.09 -8.51 13.47
N PHE A 69 -18.52 -7.69 12.57
CA PHE A 69 -17.84 -6.43 12.92
C PHE A 69 -18.72 -5.44 13.68
N VAL A 70 -20.04 -5.45 13.43
CA VAL A 70 -21.01 -4.59 14.14
C VAL A 70 -21.00 -4.89 15.65
N PHE A 71 -20.69 -6.13 16.01
CA PHE A 71 -20.59 -6.60 17.39
C PHE A 71 -19.15 -6.63 17.92
N GLY A 72 -18.19 -6.03 17.19
CA GLY A 72 -16.78 -5.98 17.58
C GLY A 72 -16.00 -7.26 17.31
N LEU A 73 -16.54 -8.20 16.51
CA LEU A 73 -15.82 -9.41 16.10
C LEU A 73 -15.20 -9.19 14.72
N TYR A 74 -13.86 -9.19 14.65
CA TYR A 74 -13.13 -8.93 13.42
C TYR A 74 -12.58 -10.23 12.84
N THR A 75 -13.08 -10.61 11.67
CA THR A 75 -12.69 -11.83 10.94
C THR A 75 -12.58 -11.52 9.44
N ASP A 76 -12.07 -12.47 8.64
CA ASP A 76 -12.11 -12.35 7.17
C ASP A 76 -13.55 -12.53 6.67
N PHE A 77 -14.33 -11.44 6.69
CA PHE A 77 -15.76 -11.44 6.34
C PHE A 77 -16.00 -11.90 4.90
N PHE A 78 -15.07 -11.57 4.01
CA PHE A 78 -15.17 -11.97 2.60
C PHE A 78 -15.00 -13.49 2.43
N ARG A 79 -14.10 -14.12 3.21
CA ARG A 79 -13.94 -15.58 3.18
C ARG A 79 -15.22 -16.30 3.59
N LEU A 80 -15.99 -15.75 4.51
CA LEU A 80 -17.26 -16.34 4.95
C LEU A 80 -18.31 -16.43 3.83
N MET A 81 -18.23 -15.59 2.80
CA MET A 81 -19.12 -15.66 1.63
C MET A 81 -18.99 -16.98 0.86
N HIS A 82 -17.82 -17.65 0.91
CA HIS A 82 -17.61 -18.93 0.24
C HIS A 82 -18.57 -20.02 0.75
N PHE A 83 -18.94 -19.97 2.04
CA PHE A 83 -19.87 -20.93 2.62
C PHE A 83 -21.32 -20.76 2.11
N ILE A 84 -21.65 -19.61 1.52
CA ILE A 84 -22.99 -19.30 1.01
C ILE A 84 -23.15 -19.67 -0.48
N VAL A 85 -22.03 -19.83 -1.20
CA VAL A 85 -22.04 -20.14 -2.64
C VAL A 85 -22.77 -21.45 -2.94
N MET A 86 -22.43 -22.54 -2.23
CA MET A 86 -23.07 -23.84 -2.45
C MET A 86 -24.58 -23.85 -2.17
N PRO A 87 -25.06 -23.30 -1.03
CA PRO A 87 -26.49 -23.12 -0.81
C PRO A 87 -27.19 -22.33 -1.92
N ILE A 88 -26.59 -21.24 -2.42
CA ILE A 88 -27.16 -20.47 -3.53
C ILE A 88 -27.30 -21.36 -4.77
N LEU A 89 -26.27 -22.15 -5.12
CA LEU A 89 -26.31 -23.06 -6.28
C LEU A 89 -27.40 -24.13 -6.15
N ILE A 90 -27.54 -24.74 -4.97
CA ILE A 90 -28.60 -25.72 -4.70
C ILE A 90 -29.98 -25.07 -4.85
N PHE A 91 -30.14 -23.86 -4.31
CA PHE A 91 -31.39 -23.11 -4.42
C PHE A 91 -31.74 -22.77 -5.88
N LEU A 92 -30.76 -22.31 -6.66
CA LEU A 92 -30.94 -22.03 -8.09
C LEU A 92 -31.33 -23.28 -8.87
N ALA A 93 -30.72 -24.43 -8.57
CA ALA A 93 -31.06 -25.70 -9.21
C ALA A 93 -32.51 -26.13 -8.89
N ILE A 94 -32.90 -26.06 -7.62
CA ILE A 94 -34.28 -26.39 -7.19
C ILE A 94 -35.29 -25.42 -7.80
N PHE A 95 -34.96 -24.12 -7.83
CA PHE A 95 -35.79 -23.09 -8.44
C PHE A 95 -35.96 -23.35 -9.95
N ALA A 96 -34.91 -23.74 -10.65
CA ALA A 96 -34.98 -24.11 -12.07
C ALA A 96 -35.89 -25.33 -12.29
N ASP A 97 -35.68 -26.41 -11.52
CA ASP A 97 -36.49 -27.64 -11.62
C ASP A 97 -37.99 -27.38 -11.37
N HIS A 98 -38.31 -26.70 -10.27
CA HIS A 98 -39.69 -26.37 -9.94
C HIS A 98 -40.29 -25.31 -10.87
N GLY A 99 -39.46 -24.37 -11.35
CA GLY A 99 -39.82 -23.40 -12.37
C GLY A 99 -40.27 -24.09 -13.65
N ILE A 100 -39.52 -25.09 -14.13
CA ILE A 100 -39.89 -25.90 -15.29
C ILE A 100 -41.22 -26.64 -15.05
N GLY A 101 -41.42 -27.22 -13.87
CA GLY A 101 -42.69 -27.89 -13.53
C GLY A 101 -43.90 -26.95 -13.43
N PHE A 102 -43.71 -25.70 -13.00
CA PHE A 102 -44.73 -24.66 -13.03
C PHE A 102 -45.05 -24.23 -14.46
N ILE A 103 -44.01 -24.01 -15.26
CA ILE A 103 -44.10 -23.68 -16.68
C ILE A 103 -44.85 -24.77 -17.45
N SER A 104 -44.47 -26.04 -17.28
CA SER A 104 -45.11 -27.19 -17.94
C SER A 104 -46.60 -27.30 -17.60
N ARG A 105 -46.98 -27.07 -16.33
CA ARG A 105 -48.38 -27.05 -15.92
C ARG A 105 -49.15 -25.86 -16.50
N GLY A 106 -48.52 -24.69 -16.54
CA GLY A 106 -49.05 -23.52 -17.24
C GLY A 106 -49.32 -23.81 -18.71
N VAL A 107 -48.35 -24.40 -19.42
CA VAL A 107 -48.47 -24.80 -20.83
C VAL A 107 -49.59 -25.82 -21.06
N LYS A 108 -49.72 -26.84 -20.19
CA LYS A 108 -50.83 -27.82 -20.28
C LYS A 108 -52.20 -27.21 -20.03
N PHE A 109 -52.30 -26.23 -19.12
CA PHE A 109 -53.53 -25.47 -18.89
C PHE A 109 -53.88 -24.55 -20.07
N LEU A 110 -52.87 -24.09 -20.81
CA LEU A 110 -52.95 -23.20 -21.97
C LEU A 110 -53.21 -23.91 -23.31
N ALA A 111 -53.14 -25.25 -23.37
CA ALA A 111 -53.49 -26.04 -24.57
C ALA A 111 -55.01 -26.12 -24.82
N LYS A 112 -55.83 -25.38 -24.05
CA LYS A 112 -57.27 -25.21 -24.29
C LYS A 112 -57.53 -23.96 -25.17
N PRO A 113 -58.30 -24.07 -26.26
CA PRO A 113 -58.35 -23.08 -27.35
C PRO A 113 -58.97 -21.71 -27.02
N GLU A 114 -59.56 -21.49 -25.83
CA GLU A 114 -60.39 -20.30 -25.55
C GLU A 114 -59.65 -19.07 -24.98
N ASN A 115 -58.32 -19.06 -24.78
CA ASN A 115 -57.64 -17.99 -24.01
C ASN A 115 -56.37 -17.39 -24.64
N VAL A 116 -56.41 -17.02 -25.92
CA VAL A 116 -55.26 -16.54 -26.72
C VAL A 116 -54.50 -15.33 -26.12
N LYS A 117 -55.18 -14.34 -25.50
CA LYS A 117 -54.48 -13.18 -24.87
C LYS A 117 -53.73 -13.54 -23.59
N LYS A 118 -54.18 -14.55 -22.83
CA LYS A 118 -53.49 -15.01 -21.60
C LYS A 118 -52.31 -15.93 -21.93
N VAL A 119 -52.38 -16.65 -23.06
CA VAL A 119 -51.26 -17.44 -23.62
C VAL A 119 -50.05 -16.54 -23.91
N GLN A 120 -50.28 -15.36 -24.47
CA GLN A 120 -49.20 -14.43 -24.84
C GLN A 120 -48.45 -13.87 -23.62
N CYS A 121 -49.15 -13.58 -22.53
CA CYS A 121 -48.55 -13.07 -21.28
C CYS A 121 -47.70 -14.14 -20.56
N ILE A 122 -48.17 -15.40 -20.55
CA ILE A 122 -47.44 -16.50 -19.89
C ILE A 122 -46.25 -16.98 -20.75
N PHE A 123 -46.38 -16.98 -22.09
CA PHE A 123 -45.24 -17.26 -22.97
C PHE A 123 -44.14 -16.20 -22.83
N SER A 124 -44.52 -14.93 -22.69
CA SER A 124 -43.59 -13.86 -22.31
C SER A 124 -42.90 -14.18 -20.98
N LEU A 125 -43.63 -14.59 -19.94
CA LEU A 125 -43.03 -14.93 -18.64
C LEU A 125 -42.05 -16.12 -18.72
N ILE A 126 -42.37 -17.16 -19.50
CA ILE A 126 -41.50 -18.32 -19.73
C ILE A 126 -40.23 -17.90 -20.45
N LEU A 127 -40.37 -17.12 -21.53
CA LEU A 127 -39.25 -16.62 -22.32
C LEU A 127 -38.38 -15.70 -21.45
N THR A 128 -38.98 -14.82 -20.64
CA THR A 128 -38.24 -13.97 -19.71
C THR A 128 -37.52 -14.79 -18.63
N THR A 129 -38.14 -15.85 -18.09
CA THR A 129 -37.51 -16.71 -17.07
C THR A 129 -36.38 -17.54 -17.65
N LEU A 130 -36.54 -18.07 -18.87
CA LEU A 130 -35.51 -18.81 -19.59
C LEU A 130 -34.35 -17.90 -20.00
N ILE A 131 -34.64 -16.69 -20.51
CA ILE A 131 -33.63 -15.67 -20.80
C ILE A 131 -32.92 -15.28 -19.52
N LEU A 132 -33.63 -15.07 -18.41
CA LEU A 132 -33.04 -14.76 -17.11
C LEU A 132 -32.13 -15.88 -16.63
N LEU A 133 -32.54 -17.15 -16.76
CA LEU A 133 -31.71 -18.31 -16.46
C LEU A 133 -30.48 -18.35 -17.37
N ILE A 134 -30.63 -18.19 -18.68
CA ILE A 134 -29.51 -18.16 -19.63
C ILE A 134 -28.55 -17.02 -19.29
N VAL A 135 -29.04 -15.82 -18.96
CA VAL A 135 -28.23 -14.67 -18.55
C VAL A 135 -27.52 -14.93 -17.22
N LEU A 136 -28.21 -15.50 -16.23
CA LEU A 136 -27.62 -15.88 -14.94
C LEU A 136 -26.56 -16.96 -15.10
N PHE A 137 -26.79 -17.97 -15.95
CA PHE A 137 -25.84 -19.05 -16.20
C PHE A 137 -24.66 -18.61 -17.07
N SER A 138 -24.88 -17.76 -18.08
CA SER A 138 -23.81 -17.21 -18.94
C SER A 138 -22.97 -16.13 -18.25
N SER A 139 -23.50 -15.48 -17.20
CA SER A 139 -22.74 -14.54 -16.37
C SER A 139 -21.93 -15.21 -15.25
N LEU A 140 -22.16 -16.49 -14.96
CA LEU A 140 -21.33 -17.24 -14.03
C LEU A 140 -19.96 -17.56 -14.68
N PRO A 141 -18.82 -17.20 -14.06
CA PRO A 141 -17.49 -17.46 -14.60
C PRO A 141 -17.20 -18.93 -14.90
N LEU A 142 -17.92 -19.85 -14.23
CA LEU A 142 -17.87 -21.30 -14.45
C LEU A 142 -18.31 -21.74 -15.86
N PHE A 143 -19.14 -20.95 -16.55
CA PHE A 143 -19.60 -21.22 -17.92
C PHE A 143 -18.96 -20.28 -18.96
N ALA A 144 -18.11 -19.37 -18.52
CA ALA A 144 -17.26 -18.62 -19.42
C ALA A 144 -16.29 -19.61 -20.08
N GLY A 145 -16.18 -19.58 -21.41
CA GLY A 145 -15.48 -20.59 -22.21
C GLY A 145 -14.05 -20.91 -21.77
N PRO A 146 -13.39 -21.93 -22.34
CA PRO A 146 -12.14 -22.51 -21.86
C PRO A 146 -11.04 -21.49 -21.49
N ASN A 147 -10.97 -20.35 -22.18
CA ASN A 147 -10.05 -19.25 -21.87
C ASN A 147 -10.25 -18.65 -20.46
N SER A 148 -11.49 -18.50 -20.00
CA SER A 148 -11.78 -18.03 -18.64
C SER A 148 -11.45 -19.09 -17.60
N GLY A 149 -11.67 -20.37 -17.93
CA GLY A 149 -11.22 -21.50 -17.11
C GLY A 149 -9.70 -21.52 -16.94
N PHE A 150 -8.93 -21.29 -18.00
CA PHE A 150 -7.48 -21.14 -17.91
C PHE A 150 -7.05 -19.92 -17.11
N THR A 151 -7.73 -18.78 -17.24
CA THR A 151 -7.46 -17.59 -16.42
C THR A 151 -7.68 -17.87 -14.94
N ILE A 152 -8.78 -18.55 -14.59
CA ILE A 152 -9.08 -18.94 -13.20
C ILE A 152 -8.07 -19.99 -12.70
N ALA A 153 -7.76 -21.01 -13.49
CA ALA A 153 -6.78 -22.03 -13.12
C ALA A 153 -5.36 -21.44 -12.96
N ASN A 154 -4.97 -20.51 -13.83
CA ASN A 154 -3.71 -19.78 -13.73
C ASN A 154 -3.71 -18.82 -12.53
N TYR A 155 -4.84 -18.21 -12.19
CA TYR A 155 -4.99 -17.44 -10.97
C TYR A 155 -4.74 -18.30 -9.73
N TYR A 156 -5.24 -19.54 -9.71
CA TYR A 156 -4.96 -20.51 -8.65
C TYR A 156 -3.58 -21.18 -8.77
N ARG A 157 -2.81 -20.93 -9.83
CA ARG A 157 -1.43 -21.42 -9.94
C ARG A 157 -0.53 -20.56 -9.06
N VAL A 158 -0.29 -21.04 -7.84
CA VAL A 158 0.33 -20.22 -6.81
C VAL A 158 1.85 -20.05 -6.97
N VAL A 159 2.53 -21.01 -7.61
CA VAL A 159 3.97 -20.97 -7.91
C VAL A 159 4.21 -21.43 -9.34
N SER A 160 4.90 -20.61 -10.13
CA SER A 160 5.37 -20.93 -11.47
C SER A 160 6.69 -21.71 -11.44
N SER A 161 7.03 -22.38 -12.55
CA SER A 161 8.30 -23.14 -12.63
C SER A 161 9.55 -22.31 -12.27
N PRO A 162 9.72 -21.06 -12.76
CA PRO A 162 10.87 -20.23 -12.34
C PRO A 162 10.88 -19.87 -10.85
N GLU A 163 9.71 -19.61 -10.26
CA GLU A 163 9.60 -19.33 -8.82
C GLU A 163 9.88 -20.59 -7.98
N PHE A 164 9.48 -21.76 -8.45
CA PHE A 164 9.79 -23.02 -7.78
C PHE A 164 11.28 -23.35 -7.87
N GLN A 165 11.92 -23.09 -9.02
CA GLN A 165 13.36 -23.24 -9.20
C GLN A 165 14.16 -22.39 -8.20
N SER A 166 13.75 -21.13 -7.99
CA SER A 166 14.40 -20.27 -7.01
C SER A 166 14.20 -20.77 -5.57
N ILE A 167 13.05 -21.35 -5.25
CA ILE A 167 12.82 -21.98 -3.94
C ILE A 167 13.70 -23.23 -3.75
N GLN A 168 13.85 -24.07 -4.77
CA GLN A 168 14.78 -25.21 -4.71
C GLN A 168 16.22 -24.74 -4.51
N TRP A 169 16.63 -23.70 -5.22
CA TRP A 169 17.94 -23.08 -5.01
C TRP A 169 18.12 -22.60 -3.56
N ILE A 170 17.11 -21.94 -2.98
CA ILE A 170 17.13 -21.52 -1.57
C ILE A 170 17.37 -22.73 -0.65
N LYS A 171 16.60 -23.80 -0.84
CA LYS A 171 16.69 -25.02 -0.03
C LYS A 171 18.06 -25.69 -0.11
N GLU A 172 18.68 -25.70 -1.30
CA GLU A 172 19.96 -26.37 -1.55
C GLU A 172 21.20 -25.52 -1.22
N LYS A 173 21.09 -24.18 -1.29
CA LYS A 173 22.26 -23.28 -1.26
C LYS A 173 22.35 -22.38 -0.04
N THR A 174 21.40 -22.46 0.89
CA THR A 174 21.39 -21.66 2.12
C THR A 174 21.32 -22.54 3.36
N LEU A 175 21.78 -22.02 4.50
CA LEU A 175 21.68 -22.72 5.79
C LEU A 175 20.22 -22.82 6.23
N ALA A 176 19.88 -23.87 6.98
CA ALA A 176 18.49 -24.14 7.40
C ALA A 176 17.89 -23.06 8.30
N ASP A 177 18.73 -22.38 9.07
CA ASP A 177 18.39 -21.28 9.97
C ASP A 177 18.47 -19.89 9.31
N ALA A 178 18.86 -19.81 8.02
CA ALA A 178 18.95 -18.54 7.33
C ALA A 178 17.58 -17.86 7.23
N ILE A 179 17.50 -16.61 7.70
CA ILE A 179 16.26 -15.83 7.73
C ILE A 179 16.09 -15.05 6.43
N PHE A 180 14.94 -15.23 5.79
CA PHE A 180 14.55 -14.56 4.56
C PHE A 180 13.54 -13.44 4.80
N VAL A 181 13.61 -12.38 4.01
CA VAL A 181 12.52 -11.41 3.81
C VAL A 181 11.96 -11.59 2.42
N SER A 182 10.64 -11.62 2.32
CA SER A 182 9.96 -11.75 1.03
C SER A 182 8.59 -11.10 1.03
N GLU A 183 8.05 -10.88 -0.17
CA GLU A 183 6.68 -10.39 -0.34
C GLU A 183 5.65 -11.43 0.13
N HIS A 184 4.38 -11.03 0.22
CA HIS A 184 3.30 -11.90 0.71
C HIS A 184 3.29 -13.29 0.05
N GLY A 185 2.89 -13.37 -1.23
CA GLY A 185 2.66 -14.67 -1.86
C GLY A 185 3.90 -15.54 -1.96
N TYR A 186 5.04 -14.98 -2.36
CA TYR A 186 6.28 -15.75 -2.52
C TYR A 186 6.87 -16.18 -1.18
N GLY A 187 6.83 -15.32 -0.15
CA GLY A 187 7.40 -15.61 1.17
C GLY A 187 6.79 -16.82 1.86
N TRP A 188 5.48 -17.03 1.72
CA TRP A 188 4.82 -18.22 2.26
C TRP A 188 5.37 -19.51 1.63
N TRP A 189 5.65 -19.49 0.33
CA TRP A 189 6.21 -20.65 -0.39
C TRP A 189 7.70 -20.87 -0.10
N VAL A 190 8.46 -19.80 0.09
CA VAL A 190 9.85 -19.89 0.58
C VAL A 190 9.87 -20.56 1.96
N SER A 191 8.98 -20.15 2.87
CA SER A 191 8.86 -20.78 4.19
C SER A 191 8.49 -22.27 4.09
N GLY A 192 7.44 -22.60 3.32
CA GLY A 192 6.93 -23.97 3.24
C GLY A 192 7.80 -24.94 2.43
N PHE A 193 8.16 -24.59 1.20
CA PHE A 193 8.93 -25.47 0.31
C PHE A 193 10.44 -25.26 0.39
N GLY A 194 10.87 -24.03 0.69
CA GLY A 194 12.28 -23.71 0.92
C GLY A 194 12.76 -24.14 2.29
N GLU A 195 11.83 -24.38 3.23
CA GLU A 195 12.11 -24.75 4.63
C GLU A 195 13.06 -23.75 5.29
N ARG A 196 12.76 -22.44 5.13
CA ARG A 196 13.53 -21.34 5.72
C ARG A 196 12.65 -20.40 6.52
N PRO A 197 13.08 -19.96 7.72
CA PRO A 197 12.39 -18.87 8.43
C PRO A 197 12.23 -17.67 7.49
N THR A 198 10.99 -17.20 7.31
CA THR A 198 10.71 -16.13 6.34
C THR A 198 9.77 -15.08 6.93
N LEU A 199 10.21 -13.83 6.94
CA LEU A 199 9.37 -12.66 7.17
C LEU A 199 8.65 -12.34 5.86
N SER A 200 7.33 -12.57 5.83
CA SER A 200 6.52 -12.35 4.64
C SER A 200 5.72 -11.06 4.76
N GLY A 201 5.85 -10.17 3.77
CA GLY A 201 5.18 -8.87 3.68
C GLY A 201 3.68 -8.95 3.43
N THR A 202 2.95 -9.65 4.30
CA THR A 202 1.51 -9.88 4.25
C THR A 202 0.73 -8.64 4.62
N ASP A 203 -0.37 -8.35 3.92
CA ASP A 203 -1.23 -7.22 4.29
C ASP A 203 -1.92 -7.46 5.63
N PRO A 204 -2.03 -6.43 6.50
CA PRO A 204 -2.62 -6.54 7.83
C PRO A 204 -4.00 -7.19 7.89
N GLN A 205 -4.82 -6.95 6.86
CA GLN A 205 -6.18 -7.50 6.72
C GLN A 205 -6.24 -9.04 6.71
N PHE A 206 -5.10 -9.72 6.50
CA PHE A 206 -5.00 -11.17 6.48
C PHE A 206 -4.37 -11.76 7.75
N LEU A 207 -3.85 -10.91 8.64
CA LEU A 207 -3.11 -11.32 9.82
C LEU A 207 -4.04 -11.26 11.02
N ILE A 208 -4.04 -12.31 11.85
CA ILE A 208 -4.88 -12.36 13.05
C ILE A 208 -4.02 -12.30 14.31
N ILE A 209 -2.73 -12.64 14.20
CA ILE A 209 -1.83 -12.76 15.35
C ILE A 209 -0.86 -11.55 15.42
N PRO A 210 -0.71 -10.88 16.58
CA PRO A 210 0.12 -9.67 16.69
C PRO A 210 1.58 -9.81 16.26
N HIS A 211 2.24 -10.94 16.55
CA HIS A 211 3.65 -11.11 16.16
C HIS A 211 3.82 -11.28 14.63
N GLU A 212 2.80 -11.79 13.92
CA GLU A 212 2.82 -11.85 12.46
C GLU A 212 2.75 -10.45 11.85
N PHE A 213 2.06 -9.52 12.52
CA PHE A 213 1.95 -8.14 12.08
C PHE A 213 3.31 -7.43 12.07
N GLU A 214 4.08 -7.54 13.15
CA GLU A 214 5.41 -6.92 13.23
C GLU A 214 6.37 -7.51 12.19
N ALA A 215 6.35 -8.84 12.01
CA ALA A 215 7.13 -9.51 10.97
C ALA A 215 6.74 -9.04 9.56
N ALA A 216 5.44 -8.97 9.26
CA ALA A 216 4.93 -8.56 7.97
C ALA A 216 5.13 -7.07 7.68
N ARG A 217 4.97 -6.21 8.69
CA ARG A 217 5.30 -4.79 8.62
C ARG A 217 6.79 -4.60 8.32
N THR A 218 7.65 -5.29 9.06
CA THR A 218 9.11 -5.25 8.83
C THR A 218 9.45 -5.66 7.41
N ALA A 219 8.92 -6.79 6.94
CA ALA A 219 9.16 -7.27 5.58
C ALA A 219 8.70 -6.27 4.50
N ARG A 220 7.50 -5.69 4.65
CA ARG A 220 6.99 -4.67 3.72
C ARG A 220 7.89 -3.43 3.68
N ILE A 221 8.29 -2.93 4.85
CA ILE A 221 9.16 -1.75 4.92
C ILE A 221 10.51 -2.04 4.29
N LEU A 222 11.17 -3.16 4.63
CA LEU A 222 12.48 -3.53 4.06
C LEU A 222 12.44 -3.68 2.53
N LEU A 223 11.34 -4.19 1.98
CA LEU A 223 11.18 -4.30 0.54
C LEU A 223 10.88 -2.95 -0.13
N ASP A 224 10.22 -2.03 0.58
CA ASP A 224 9.78 -0.73 0.07
C ASP A 224 10.85 0.36 0.27
N SER A 225 11.18 0.73 1.50
CA SER A 225 12.07 1.86 1.84
C SER A 225 13.31 1.45 2.65
N ASN A 226 14.30 2.33 2.76
CA ASN A 226 15.49 2.10 3.62
C ASN A 226 15.34 2.78 4.98
N PHE A 227 14.71 3.95 5.01
CA PHE A 227 14.46 4.70 6.23
C PHE A 227 13.01 5.17 6.32
N ILE A 228 12.47 5.15 7.55
CA ILE A 228 11.17 5.77 7.87
C ILE A 228 11.32 6.61 9.13
N LEU A 229 10.94 7.88 9.04
CA LEU A 229 10.85 8.83 10.14
C LEU A 229 9.36 9.11 10.37
N ASP A 230 8.83 8.74 11.53
CA ASP A 230 7.40 8.79 11.83
C ASP A 230 7.19 9.45 13.20
N ASN A 231 6.36 10.47 13.27
CA ASN A 231 6.02 11.14 14.53
C ASN A 231 4.55 11.04 14.91
N GLY A 232 3.79 10.13 14.28
CA GLY A 232 2.35 9.98 14.49
C GLY A 232 1.47 10.92 13.65
N LEU A 233 1.98 12.07 13.22
CA LEU A 233 1.26 13.07 12.41
C LEU A 233 1.66 12.97 10.93
N ILE A 234 2.96 12.87 10.67
CA ILE A 234 3.54 12.70 9.35
C ILE A 234 4.51 11.50 9.34
N GLU A 235 4.67 10.93 8.16
CA GLU A 235 5.65 9.88 7.89
C GLU A 235 6.51 10.32 6.71
N VAL A 236 7.82 10.27 6.89
CA VAL A 236 8.80 10.55 5.84
C VAL A 236 9.54 9.27 5.51
N ARG A 237 9.57 8.90 4.23
CA ARG A 237 10.31 7.73 3.74
C ARG A 237 11.46 8.17 2.83
N ASP A 238 12.58 7.49 2.94
CA ASP A 238 13.76 7.75 2.11
C ASP A 238 14.47 6.43 1.76
N ASP A 239 14.93 6.30 0.52
CA ASP A 239 15.67 5.13 0.02
C ASP A 239 17.18 5.23 0.29
N GLY A 240 17.61 6.17 1.12
CA GLY A 240 18.97 6.19 1.69
C GLY A 240 20.07 6.49 0.69
N GLY A 241 19.71 7.12 -0.44
CA GLY A 241 20.65 7.59 -1.45
C GLY A 241 21.25 6.55 -2.40
N TYR A 242 21.15 5.24 -2.14
CA TYR A 242 21.62 4.23 -3.11
C TYR A 242 20.69 4.10 -4.31
N PHE A 243 19.40 4.33 -4.12
CA PHE A 243 18.39 4.33 -5.16
C PHE A 243 17.79 5.73 -5.27
N ALA A 244 17.67 6.28 -6.48
CA ALA A 244 17.39 7.71 -6.69
C ALA A 244 15.91 8.10 -6.53
N ARG A 245 15.03 7.10 -6.43
CA ARG A 245 13.58 7.27 -6.32
C ARG A 245 13.24 7.66 -4.88
N TYR A 246 12.22 8.52 -4.71
CA TYR A 246 11.51 8.69 -3.43
C TYR A 246 12.38 9.18 -2.27
N ASN A 247 13.17 10.23 -2.53
CA ASN A 247 14.19 10.74 -1.63
C ASN A 247 13.98 12.23 -1.32
N PRO A 248 13.01 12.61 -0.45
CA PRO A 248 12.10 11.73 0.30
C PRO A 248 10.68 11.71 -0.26
N MET A 249 9.85 10.80 0.25
CA MET A 249 8.38 10.87 0.19
C MET A 249 7.83 11.38 1.51
N LEU A 250 6.81 12.25 1.43
CA LEU A 250 6.08 12.74 2.59
C LEU A 250 4.65 12.22 2.57
N PHE A 251 4.22 11.71 3.72
CA PHE A 251 2.87 11.25 3.96
C PHE A 251 2.26 11.94 5.18
N VAL A 252 0.95 12.16 5.12
CA VAL A 252 0.14 12.65 6.25
C VAL A 252 -0.67 11.49 6.82
N LYS A 253 -0.66 11.36 8.14
CA LYS A 253 -1.46 10.35 8.84
C LYS A 253 -2.84 10.89 9.13
N SER A 254 -3.83 10.23 8.54
CA SER A 254 -5.23 10.39 8.93
C SER A 254 -5.57 9.31 9.94
N GLY A 255 -6.06 9.69 11.12
CA GLY A 255 -6.32 8.75 12.22
C GLY A 255 -7.27 7.59 11.89
N ASN A 256 -7.95 7.64 10.73
CA ASN A 256 -8.82 6.59 10.24
C ASN A 256 -8.24 5.78 9.05
N SER A 257 -6.94 5.87 8.76
CA SER A 257 -6.32 5.19 7.61
C SER A 257 -5.09 4.38 8.03
N ILE A 258 -5.08 3.10 7.68
CA ILE A 258 -3.95 2.18 7.93
C ILE A 258 -2.69 2.63 7.19
N ASN A 259 -2.87 3.15 5.98
CA ASN A 259 -1.78 3.66 5.16
C ASN A 259 -1.82 5.19 5.21
N PRO A 260 -0.69 5.84 5.55
CA PRO A 260 -0.64 7.29 5.50
C PRO A 260 -0.82 7.75 4.04
N THR A 261 -1.39 8.93 3.83
CA THR A 261 -1.64 9.44 2.48
C THR A 261 -0.41 10.16 1.96
N GLN A 262 0.11 9.71 0.82
CA GLN A 262 1.22 10.37 0.15
C GLN A 262 0.77 11.74 -0.38
N ILE A 263 1.50 12.78 -0.01
CA ILE A 263 1.24 14.17 -0.43
C ILE A 263 2.19 14.60 -1.52
N LEU A 264 3.48 14.32 -1.34
CA LEU A 264 4.53 14.73 -2.25
C LEU A 264 5.72 13.80 -2.17
N TYR A 265 6.58 13.88 -3.19
CA TYR A 265 7.89 13.27 -3.16
C TYR A 265 8.90 14.00 -4.04
N LEU A 266 10.17 13.79 -3.72
CA LEU A 266 11.32 14.17 -4.53
C LEU A 266 12.03 12.93 -5.06
N ASN A 267 12.79 13.09 -6.14
CA ASN A 267 13.75 12.10 -6.60
C ASN A 267 15.13 12.74 -6.68
N ASP A 268 16.15 12.10 -6.15
CA ASP A 268 17.54 12.60 -6.22
C ASP A 268 18.03 12.71 -7.68
N SER A 269 17.44 11.94 -8.61
CA SER A 269 17.72 12.03 -10.06
C SER A 269 17.06 13.21 -10.75
N GLU A 270 16.19 13.94 -10.06
CA GLU A 270 15.51 15.13 -10.58
C GLU A 270 15.85 16.39 -9.77
N ILE A 271 16.82 16.26 -8.85
CA ILE A 271 17.48 17.39 -8.23
C ILE A 271 18.79 17.62 -8.98
N THR A 272 18.84 18.71 -9.73
CA THR A 272 19.91 18.98 -10.68
C THR A 272 20.67 20.24 -10.27
N VAL A 273 21.99 20.14 -10.25
CA VAL A 273 22.91 21.24 -9.92
C VAL A 273 23.58 21.71 -11.21
N PHE A 274 23.43 23.01 -11.51
CA PHE A 274 24.20 23.68 -12.56
C PHE A 274 25.32 24.48 -11.91
N TYR A 275 26.54 24.25 -12.36
CA TYR A 275 27.74 24.85 -11.80
C TYR A 275 28.80 25.06 -12.87
N ASN A 276 29.72 25.98 -12.62
CA ASN A 276 30.92 26.19 -13.43
C ASN A 276 32.09 25.54 -12.72
N ALA A 277 32.91 24.80 -13.46
CA ALA A 277 34.22 24.32 -13.01
C ALA A 277 35.29 24.97 -13.90
N GLY A 278 35.96 25.98 -13.37
CA GLY A 278 36.70 26.95 -14.17
C GLY A 278 35.78 27.70 -15.13
N GLN A 279 36.07 27.68 -16.43
CA GLN A 279 35.23 28.31 -17.47
C GLN A 279 34.29 27.32 -18.19
N LYS A 280 34.10 26.12 -17.66
CA LYS A 280 33.26 25.09 -18.29
C LYS A 280 31.97 24.88 -17.48
N PRO A 281 30.79 25.18 -18.04
CA PRO A 281 29.53 24.87 -17.40
C PRO A 281 29.31 23.36 -17.37
N LYS A 282 28.81 22.85 -16.24
CA LYS A 282 28.49 21.45 -16.00
C LYS A 282 27.11 21.33 -15.36
N ILE A 283 26.50 20.18 -15.58
CA ILE A 283 25.23 19.77 -14.98
C ILE A 283 25.45 18.42 -14.33
N ILE A 284 24.97 18.25 -13.10
CA ILE A 284 24.94 16.96 -12.41
C ILE A 284 23.62 16.79 -11.67
N ASP A 285 23.00 15.61 -11.81
CA ASP A 285 21.91 15.21 -10.91
C ASP A 285 22.51 14.67 -9.61
N ILE A 286 21.92 15.00 -8.47
CA ILE A 286 22.47 14.62 -7.16
C ILE A 286 22.66 13.10 -7.07
N SER A 287 21.78 12.30 -7.67
CA SER A 287 21.93 10.83 -7.69
C SER A 287 23.16 10.31 -8.44
N ALA A 288 23.75 11.10 -9.34
CA ALA A 288 24.95 10.73 -10.06
C ALA A 288 26.22 10.89 -9.22
N ALA A 289 26.17 11.68 -8.13
CA ALA A 289 27.26 11.75 -7.15
C ALA A 289 27.22 10.51 -6.24
N PRO A 290 28.33 9.74 -6.16
CA PRO A 290 28.42 8.59 -5.26
C PRO A 290 28.07 8.96 -3.82
N LEU A 291 27.27 8.09 -3.19
CA LEU A 291 27.00 8.18 -1.76
C LEU A 291 28.27 7.83 -1.00
N LYS A 292 28.68 8.75 -0.11
CA LYS A 292 29.86 8.58 0.72
C LYS A 292 29.46 8.05 2.10
N ASP A 293 28.59 8.80 2.78
CA ASP A 293 28.22 8.54 4.17
C ASP A 293 26.72 8.71 4.37
N VAL A 294 26.16 7.90 5.28
CA VAL A 294 24.80 8.04 5.81
C VAL A 294 24.89 7.99 7.32
N TYR A 295 24.40 9.03 7.99
CA TYR A 295 24.37 9.13 9.43
C TYR A 295 22.92 9.30 9.90
N THR A 296 22.58 8.63 10.98
CA THR A 296 21.26 8.68 11.60
C THR A 296 21.39 9.14 13.05
N LYS A 297 20.47 10.00 13.49
CA LYS A 297 20.45 10.50 14.86
C LYS A 297 19.04 10.46 15.41
N GLU A 298 18.89 9.80 16.55
CA GLU A 298 17.62 9.67 17.27
C GLU A 298 17.76 10.36 18.64
N THR A 299 16.82 11.24 18.96
CA THR A 299 16.67 11.86 20.28
C THR A 299 15.21 11.73 20.73
N SER A 300 14.92 12.05 21.99
CA SER A 300 13.55 12.03 22.50
C SER A 300 12.60 13.01 21.79
N GLU A 301 13.15 14.03 21.11
CA GLU A 301 12.39 15.11 20.47
C GLU A 301 12.46 15.07 18.93
N SER A 302 13.37 14.30 18.33
CA SER A 302 13.53 14.28 16.87
C SER A 302 14.30 13.07 16.37
N VAL A 303 14.05 12.72 15.11
CA VAL A 303 14.87 11.77 14.35
C VAL A 303 15.37 12.43 13.08
N GLU A 304 16.60 12.11 12.70
CA GLU A 304 17.34 12.80 11.66
C GLU A 304 18.14 11.82 10.81
N ILE A 305 18.17 12.06 9.50
CA ILE A 305 19.01 11.35 8.54
C ILE A 305 19.82 12.35 7.76
N LEU A 306 21.13 12.19 7.82
CA LEU A 306 22.11 12.98 7.09
C LEU A 306 22.79 12.09 6.04
N MET A 307 22.72 12.49 4.78
CA MET A 307 23.36 11.80 3.66
C MET A 307 24.37 12.73 3.00
N THR A 308 25.59 12.24 2.82
CA THR A 308 26.64 12.99 2.11
C THR A 308 27.04 12.26 0.85
N ARG A 309 27.03 12.99 -0.27
CA ARG A 309 27.51 12.54 -1.57
C ARG A 309 28.66 13.42 -2.02
N ASN A 310 29.64 12.80 -2.65
CA ASN A 310 30.79 13.52 -3.19
C ASN A 310 30.94 13.20 -4.68
N SER A 311 31.08 14.26 -5.47
CA SER A 311 31.59 14.19 -6.84
C SER A 311 33.05 14.66 -6.87
N SER A 312 33.63 14.83 -8.05
CA SER A 312 34.97 15.41 -8.16
C SER A 312 35.02 16.90 -7.79
N ASP A 313 33.91 17.61 -7.96
CA ASP A 313 33.86 19.08 -7.91
C ASP A 313 32.98 19.61 -6.75
N LEU A 314 32.05 18.77 -6.27
CA LEU A 314 31.01 19.16 -5.31
C LEU A 314 30.83 18.12 -4.21
N ARG A 315 30.64 18.61 -3.00
CA ARG A 315 30.09 17.88 -1.85
C ARG A 315 28.65 18.30 -1.61
N ILE A 316 27.75 17.32 -1.59
CA ILE A 316 26.31 17.51 -1.43
C ILE A 316 25.89 16.82 -0.14
N THR A 317 25.28 17.56 0.77
CA THR A 317 24.76 17.04 2.04
C THR A 317 23.27 17.27 2.09
N LYS A 318 22.50 16.20 2.27
CA LYS A 318 21.05 16.24 2.42
C LYS A 318 20.71 15.81 3.85
N ASN A 319 19.89 16.59 4.53
CA ASN A 319 19.44 16.33 5.88
C ASN A 319 17.91 16.31 5.92
N ILE A 320 17.33 15.27 6.50
CA ILE A 320 15.89 15.18 6.76
C ILE A 320 15.71 15.02 8.27
N LYS A 321 14.91 15.89 8.87
CA LYS A 321 14.64 15.89 10.30
C LYS A 321 13.15 15.93 10.60
N VAL A 322 12.67 14.96 11.34
CA VAL A 322 11.29 14.90 11.84
C VAL A 322 11.30 15.17 13.34
N PHE A 323 10.44 16.08 13.78
CA PHE A 323 10.31 16.46 15.18
C PHE A 323 9.09 15.82 15.80
N LYS A 324 9.16 15.55 17.10
CA LYS A 324 8.01 15.18 17.90
C LYS A 324 6.95 16.29 17.89
N ASP A 325 5.68 15.91 17.85
CA ASP A 325 4.52 16.82 18.00
C ASP A 325 4.47 17.95 16.95
N ARG A 326 5.00 17.72 15.73
CA ARG A 326 4.95 18.69 14.63
C ARG A 326 4.38 18.08 13.36
N GLU A 327 3.60 18.86 12.63
CA GLU A 327 3.05 18.46 11.32
C GLU A 327 4.05 18.63 10.16
N PHE A 328 5.25 19.11 10.46
CA PHE A 328 6.29 19.45 9.48
C PHE A 328 7.62 18.79 9.82
N CYS A 329 8.32 18.35 8.77
CA CYS A 329 9.72 17.96 8.79
C CYS A 329 10.57 19.02 8.11
N ASN A 330 11.86 19.03 8.43
CA ASN A 330 12.82 19.90 7.75
C ASN A 330 13.63 19.06 6.77
N LEU A 331 13.74 19.56 5.54
CA LEU A 331 14.67 19.09 4.52
C LEU A 331 15.68 20.21 4.25
N SER A 332 16.94 19.94 4.54
CA SER A 332 18.06 20.83 4.23
C SER A 332 18.96 20.17 3.17
N ILE A 333 19.32 20.92 2.13
CA ILE A 333 20.28 20.50 1.12
C ILE A 333 21.38 21.55 1.04
N VAL A 334 22.58 21.13 1.38
CA VAL A 334 23.79 21.94 1.38
C VAL A 334 24.70 21.44 0.26
N ILE A 335 25.01 22.31 -0.70
CA ILE A 335 25.96 22.03 -1.78
C ILE A 335 27.15 22.94 -1.56
N LYS A 336 28.33 22.34 -1.43
CA LYS A 336 29.61 23.04 -1.27
C LYS A 336 30.55 22.63 -2.39
N SER A 337 31.19 23.62 -2.98
CA SER A 337 32.34 23.42 -3.84
C SER A 337 33.51 22.86 -3.05
N ASP A 338 34.26 21.96 -3.68
CA ASP A 338 35.52 21.45 -3.12
C ASP A 338 36.75 22.30 -3.53
N SER A 339 36.57 23.31 -4.40
CA SER A 339 37.63 24.20 -4.87
C SER A 339 37.15 25.62 -5.21
N ASP A 340 38.05 26.61 -5.15
CA ASP A 340 37.70 28.03 -5.40
C ASP A 340 37.37 28.32 -6.88
N ASP A 341 37.76 27.44 -7.80
CA ASP A 341 37.45 27.55 -9.24
C ASP A 341 36.09 26.96 -9.61
N VAL A 342 35.35 26.41 -8.65
CA VAL A 342 34.02 25.85 -8.86
C VAL A 342 32.95 26.74 -8.20
N SER A 343 31.97 27.16 -9.00
CA SER A 343 30.86 28.01 -8.55
C SER A 343 29.51 27.42 -8.94
N VAL A 344 28.58 27.34 -7.97
CA VAL A 344 27.21 26.89 -8.19
C VAL A 344 26.38 28.07 -8.70
N GLU A 345 25.68 27.86 -9.79
CA GLU A 345 24.89 28.88 -10.48
C GLU A 345 23.41 28.80 -10.11
N TYR A 346 22.83 27.60 -10.23
CA TYR A 346 21.48 27.33 -9.77
C TYR A 346 21.27 25.86 -9.41
N VAL A 347 20.25 25.61 -8.61
CA VAL A 347 19.77 24.26 -8.27
C VAL A 347 18.31 24.15 -8.66
N ARG A 348 17.98 23.08 -9.38
CA ARG A 348 16.62 22.77 -9.84
C ARG A 348 16.08 21.56 -9.10
N PHE A 349 14.84 21.65 -8.65
CA PHE A 349 14.06 20.54 -8.08
C PHE A 349 12.83 20.27 -8.94
N ILE A 350 12.50 19.00 -9.14
CA ILE A 350 11.16 18.59 -9.55
C ILE A 350 10.46 17.98 -8.34
N VAL A 351 9.39 18.65 -7.89
CA VAL A 351 8.52 18.19 -6.82
C VAL A 351 7.32 17.51 -7.45
N HIS A 352 7.11 16.24 -7.14
CA HIS A 352 5.90 15.54 -7.53
C HIS A 352 4.89 15.61 -6.40
N VAL A 353 3.64 15.92 -6.72
CA VAL A 353 2.57 16.11 -5.73
C VAL A 353 1.39 15.20 -6.02
N ASN A 354 0.57 14.96 -5.02
CA ASN A 354 -0.67 14.21 -5.11
C ASN A 354 -1.82 15.07 -4.57
N GLY A 355 -2.34 15.95 -5.42
CA GLY A 355 -3.42 16.88 -5.09
C GLY A 355 -3.36 18.15 -5.91
N ILE A 356 -4.30 19.06 -5.69
CA ILE A 356 -4.38 20.35 -6.36
C ILE A 356 -3.30 21.28 -5.78
N ILE A 357 -2.45 21.84 -6.65
CA ILE A 357 -1.40 22.79 -6.27
C ILE A 357 -2.00 24.19 -6.11
N LEU A 358 -1.75 24.80 -4.95
CA LEU A 358 -2.11 26.16 -4.56
C LEU A 358 -0.82 26.95 -4.27
N GLN A 359 -0.46 27.91 -5.13
CA GLN A 359 0.73 28.74 -4.90
C GLN A 359 0.37 29.93 -4.01
N LEU A 360 0.98 30.00 -2.82
CA LEU A 360 0.63 30.95 -1.77
C LEU A 360 1.89 31.66 -1.23
N GLY A 361 2.34 32.70 -1.93
CA GLY A 361 3.48 33.52 -1.51
C GLY A 361 4.77 32.70 -1.35
N ARG A 362 5.25 32.56 -0.11
CA ARG A 362 6.47 31.78 0.26
C ARG A 362 6.22 30.28 0.41
N THR A 363 5.08 29.78 -0.06
CA THR A 363 4.71 28.38 0.13
C THR A 363 4.01 27.80 -1.09
N ILE A 364 4.06 26.47 -1.18
CA ILE A 364 3.25 25.67 -2.09
C ILE A 364 2.32 24.83 -1.23
N GLY A 365 1.03 25.13 -1.28
CA GLY A 365 -0.04 24.31 -0.70
C GLY A 365 -0.48 23.22 -1.67
N ILE A 366 -0.86 22.07 -1.12
CA ILE A 366 -1.34 20.90 -1.86
C ILE A 366 -2.64 20.46 -1.20
N LEU A 367 -3.73 20.38 -1.95
CA LEU A 367 -5.03 19.92 -1.45
C LEU A 367 -5.40 18.59 -2.10
N ASN A 368 -5.48 17.53 -1.30
CA ASN A 368 -6.00 16.24 -1.75
C ASN A 368 -7.40 16.03 -1.20
N GLU A 369 -8.41 16.50 -1.93
CA GLU A 369 -9.82 16.44 -1.52
C GLU A 369 -10.29 15.00 -1.34
N GLY A 370 -9.89 14.09 -2.24
CA GLY A 370 -10.29 12.69 -2.19
C GLY A 370 -9.82 11.95 -0.93
N ALA A 371 -8.65 12.32 -0.41
CA ALA A 371 -8.10 11.77 0.83
C ALA A 371 -8.40 12.64 2.07
N GLY A 372 -8.95 13.84 1.90
CA GLY A 372 -9.25 14.76 2.99
C GLY A 372 -8.00 15.20 3.76
N VAL A 373 -6.92 15.51 3.04
CA VAL A 373 -5.64 15.95 3.61
C VAL A 373 -5.05 17.12 2.82
N CYS A 374 -4.30 17.96 3.52
CA CYS A 374 -3.53 19.05 2.96
C CYS A 374 -2.03 18.81 3.18
N GLY A 375 -1.25 19.26 2.21
CA GLY A 375 0.19 19.31 2.24
C GLY A 375 0.71 20.73 2.06
N GLN A 376 1.92 20.97 2.52
CA GLN A 376 2.57 22.26 2.32
C GLN A 376 4.09 22.13 2.26
N ILE A 377 4.70 22.94 1.38
CA ILE A 377 6.14 23.23 1.35
C ILE A 377 6.32 24.70 1.70
N ILE A 378 7.14 24.99 2.70
CA ILE A 378 7.47 26.33 3.17
C ILE A 378 8.96 26.61 2.88
N PHE A 379 9.23 27.75 2.24
CA PHE A 379 10.59 28.19 1.92
C PHE A 379 11.14 29.08 3.05
N GLU A 380 12.06 28.55 3.85
CA GLU A 380 12.55 29.20 5.07
C GLU A 380 13.48 30.39 4.75
N ASP A 381 14.54 30.16 3.97
CA ASP A 381 15.57 31.18 3.71
C ASP A 381 15.41 31.83 2.33
N SER A 382 15.60 31.03 1.28
CA SER A 382 15.57 31.46 -0.12
C SER A 382 14.25 31.08 -0.79
N ILE A 383 13.66 32.01 -1.53
CA ILE A 383 12.42 31.76 -2.29
C ILE A 383 12.82 31.36 -3.71
N PRO A 384 12.50 30.14 -4.17
CA PRO A 384 12.79 29.73 -5.54
C PRO A 384 11.86 30.42 -6.54
N THR A 385 12.29 30.44 -7.79
CA THR A 385 11.34 30.60 -8.89
C THR A 385 10.53 29.32 -9.02
N VAL A 386 9.20 29.43 -8.95
CA VAL A 386 8.28 28.31 -9.02
C VAL A 386 7.63 28.26 -10.40
N ARG A 387 7.71 27.10 -11.08
CA ARG A 387 7.03 26.85 -12.36
C ARG A 387 6.14 25.62 -12.23
N ARG A 388 4.89 25.77 -12.67
CA ARG A 388 3.93 24.67 -12.69
C ARG A 388 3.86 24.08 -14.09
N PHE A 389 3.93 22.76 -14.18
CA PHE A 389 3.63 22.05 -15.42
C PHE A 389 2.11 21.93 -15.55
N THR A 390 1.55 22.43 -16.65
CA THR A 390 0.09 22.46 -16.87
C THR A 390 -0.54 21.07 -16.95
N ASP A 391 0.23 20.08 -17.42
CA ASP A 391 -0.27 18.72 -17.70
C ASP A 391 0.26 17.66 -16.73
N SER A 392 1.01 18.05 -15.69
CA SER A 392 1.51 17.11 -14.68
C SER A 392 1.29 17.60 -13.26
N GLN A 393 1.18 16.66 -12.32
CA GLN A 393 1.13 16.93 -10.89
C GLN A 393 2.55 17.19 -10.36
N CYS A 394 3.26 18.12 -11.00
CA CYS A 394 4.64 18.45 -10.68
C CYS A 394 4.84 19.97 -10.59
N VAL A 395 5.76 20.38 -9.73
CA VAL A 395 6.23 21.76 -9.60
C VAL A 395 7.75 21.78 -9.73
N GLU A 396 8.25 22.66 -10.59
CA GLU A 396 9.68 22.94 -10.71
C GLU A 396 10.05 24.11 -9.79
N LEU A 397 11.08 23.90 -8.97
CA LEU A 397 11.68 24.94 -8.12
C LEU A 397 13.09 25.25 -8.63
N ILE A 398 13.39 26.51 -8.88
CA ILE A 398 14.71 26.97 -9.34
C ILE A 398 15.29 27.97 -8.33
N TYR A 399 16.36 27.58 -7.67
CA TYR A 399 17.14 28.44 -6.77
C TYR A 399 18.31 29.04 -7.53
N ASN A 400 18.22 30.33 -7.88
CA ASN A 400 19.30 31.06 -8.55
C ASN A 400 20.25 31.65 -7.51
N ILE A 401 21.55 31.38 -7.67
CA ILE A 401 22.58 31.67 -6.65
C ILE A 401 23.52 32.77 -7.12
N GLY A 402 23.75 32.87 -8.43
CA GLY A 402 24.61 33.90 -9.01
C GLY A 402 26.09 33.66 -8.71
N SER A 403 26.59 32.45 -9.01
CA SER A 403 27.99 32.04 -8.87
C SER A 403 28.54 32.07 -7.43
N SER A 404 28.04 31.20 -6.55
CA SER A 404 28.57 31.03 -5.18
C SER A 404 29.30 29.70 -5.01
N GLY A 405 30.34 29.66 -4.18
CA GLY A 405 31.01 28.40 -3.79
C GLY A 405 30.15 27.49 -2.91
N SER A 406 29.03 27.98 -2.37
CA SER A 406 28.08 27.14 -1.63
C SER A 406 26.66 27.67 -1.66
N ILE A 407 25.70 26.76 -1.53
CA ILE A 407 24.29 27.05 -1.28
C ILE A 407 23.75 26.13 -0.19
N GLU A 408 22.87 26.68 0.64
CA GLU A 408 22.03 25.95 1.57
C GLU A 408 20.56 26.23 1.25
N ILE A 409 19.78 25.17 1.08
CA ILE A 409 18.35 25.21 0.78
C ILE A 409 17.62 24.53 1.92
N ASN A 410 16.81 25.30 2.65
CA ASN A 410 16.03 24.83 3.78
C ASN A 410 14.53 24.89 3.44
N LEU A 411 13.89 23.73 3.52
CA LEU A 411 12.46 23.52 3.27
C LEU A 411 11.83 22.93 4.51
N ALA A 412 10.70 23.48 4.95
CA ALA A 412 9.81 22.75 5.84
C ALA A 412 8.68 22.14 5.01
N MET A 413 8.48 20.83 5.15
CA MET A 413 7.48 20.08 4.39
C MET A 413 6.58 19.33 5.36
N GLY A 414 5.28 19.43 5.18
CA GLY A 414 4.33 18.89 6.14
C GLY A 414 2.92 18.82 5.63
N GLY A 415 1.98 18.53 6.52
CA GLY A 415 0.57 18.48 6.18
C GLY A 415 -0.32 18.06 7.33
N PHE A 416 -1.63 18.19 7.12
CA PHE A 416 -2.66 17.96 8.14
C PHE A 416 -3.95 17.45 7.51
N VAL A 417 -4.81 16.85 8.33
CA VAL A 417 -6.12 16.32 7.90
C VAL A 417 -7.13 17.45 7.79
N THR A 418 -7.90 17.49 6.70
CA THR A 418 -8.89 18.56 6.43
C THR A 418 -10.33 18.16 6.72
N LYS A 419 -10.57 16.91 7.11
CA LYS A 419 -11.92 16.38 7.35
C LYS A 419 -12.66 17.19 8.41
N GLY A 420 -13.80 17.78 8.02
CA GLY A 420 -14.64 18.59 8.90
C GLY A 420 -14.21 20.06 9.01
N MET A 421 -13.21 20.49 8.25
CA MET A 421 -12.79 21.89 8.15
C MET A 421 -13.51 22.58 6.99
N ASP A 422 -13.84 23.85 7.17
CA ASP A 422 -14.36 24.70 6.11
C ASP A 422 -13.25 25.07 5.10
N GLU A 423 -13.61 25.25 3.83
CA GLU A 423 -12.65 25.56 2.76
C GLU A 423 -11.87 26.85 3.06
N LYS A 424 -12.55 27.89 3.55
CA LYS A 424 -11.90 29.15 3.93
C LYS A 424 -10.89 28.96 5.07
N TYR A 425 -11.18 28.06 6.00
CA TYR A 425 -10.25 27.71 7.07
C TYR A 425 -9.01 27.02 6.50
N ILE A 426 -9.16 26.10 5.55
CA ILE A 426 -8.05 25.39 4.90
C ILE A 426 -7.13 26.39 4.18
N TYR A 427 -7.69 27.30 3.36
CA TYR A 427 -6.90 28.32 2.67
C TYR A 427 -6.17 29.25 3.66
N ASN A 428 -6.84 29.67 4.73
CA ASN A 428 -6.23 30.49 5.77
C ASN A 428 -5.14 29.71 6.51
N ALA A 429 -5.34 28.43 6.81
CA ALA A 429 -4.37 27.57 7.48
C ALA A 429 -3.12 27.41 6.62
N LEU A 430 -3.26 27.09 5.33
CA LEU A 430 -2.13 27.05 4.40
C LEU A 430 -1.40 28.39 4.35
N THR A 431 -2.12 29.52 4.35
CA THR A 431 -1.45 30.84 4.30
C THR A 431 -0.75 31.19 5.62
N ASN A 432 -1.31 30.83 6.77
CA ASN A 432 -0.83 31.21 8.10
C ASN A 432 0.21 30.22 8.69
N MET A 433 0.13 28.93 8.37
CA MET A 433 1.08 27.91 8.83
C MET A 433 2.50 28.17 8.31
N ALA A 434 2.62 28.88 7.20
CA ALA A 434 3.87 29.46 6.70
C ALA A 434 4.67 30.22 7.77
N TYR A 435 3.99 30.78 8.79
CA TYR A 435 4.57 31.65 9.81
C TYR A 435 4.64 31.01 11.20
N ALA A 436 3.78 30.02 11.50
CA ALA A 436 3.56 29.59 12.87
C ALA A 436 4.17 28.23 13.23
N GLN A 437 4.33 27.29 12.28
CA GLN A 437 4.73 25.88 12.50
C GLN A 437 4.38 25.35 13.91
N PRO A 438 3.10 25.37 14.31
CA PRO A 438 2.74 25.20 15.71
C PRO A 438 3.11 23.80 16.22
N LYS A 439 3.67 23.73 17.43
CA LYS A 439 3.82 22.46 18.15
C LYS A 439 2.43 22.02 18.63
N ILE A 440 1.96 20.86 18.18
CA ILE A 440 0.66 20.32 18.60
C ILE A 440 0.85 19.62 19.94
N THR A 441 0.56 20.33 21.02
CA THR A 441 0.62 19.75 22.37
C THR A 441 -0.70 19.01 22.64
N GLY A 442 -0.65 17.68 22.72
CA GLY A 442 -1.85 16.90 23.10
C GLY A 442 -1.89 15.46 22.64
N GLU A 443 -1.12 15.08 21.62
CA GLU A 443 -0.99 13.69 21.20
C GLU A 443 0.26 13.08 21.86
N ASN A 444 0.15 11.87 22.43
CA ASN A 444 1.30 11.08 22.91
C ASN A 444 2.12 10.56 21.71
N ALA A 445 2.48 11.45 20.79
CA ALA A 445 3.10 11.10 19.54
C ALA A 445 4.58 10.78 19.82
N SER A 446 4.91 9.50 19.89
CA SER A 446 6.30 9.06 19.97
C SER A 446 6.93 9.19 18.59
N VAL A 447 8.15 9.72 18.51
CA VAL A 447 8.94 9.60 17.29
C VAL A 447 9.40 8.15 17.16
N ARG A 448 9.18 7.55 15.99
CA ARG A 448 9.59 6.21 15.62
C ARG A 448 10.54 6.31 14.45
N PHE A 449 11.64 5.58 14.53
CA PHE A 449 12.64 5.52 13.49
C PHE A 449 12.81 4.09 13.01
N PHE A 450 12.76 3.91 11.70
CA PHE A 450 13.14 2.68 11.04
C PHE A 450 14.44 2.90 10.29
N ASP A 451 15.44 2.08 10.61
CA ASP A 451 16.71 1.97 9.89
C ASP A 451 16.85 0.53 9.43
N TYR A 452 16.87 0.32 8.10
CA TYR A 452 16.96 -1.02 7.54
C TYR A 452 18.19 -1.80 8.02
N ARG A 453 19.32 -1.12 8.26
CA ARG A 453 20.57 -1.78 8.68
C ARG A 453 20.43 -2.32 10.10
N LYS A 454 19.96 -1.47 11.01
CA LYS A 454 19.69 -1.85 12.39
C LYS A 454 18.71 -3.02 12.46
N VAL A 455 17.62 -2.93 11.70
CA VAL A 455 16.58 -3.98 11.67
C VAL A 455 17.09 -5.29 11.07
N MET A 456 17.93 -5.24 10.03
CA MET A 456 18.55 -6.44 9.47
C MET A 456 19.49 -7.13 10.46
N LEU A 457 20.27 -6.37 11.22
CA LEU A 457 21.14 -6.90 12.26
C LEU A 457 20.36 -7.48 13.44
N GLU A 458 19.41 -6.71 13.99
CA GLU A 458 18.59 -7.13 15.16
C GLU A 458 17.75 -8.37 14.89
N ARG A 459 17.34 -8.58 13.64
CA ARG A 459 16.53 -9.74 13.22
C ARG A 459 17.32 -10.81 12.48
N GLU A 460 18.65 -10.69 12.45
CA GLU A 460 19.57 -11.66 11.82
C GLU A 460 19.19 -12.01 10.37
N ILE A 461 18.70 -11.03 9.62
CA ILE A 461 18.18 -11.23 8.26
C ILE A 461 19.36 -11.57 7.34
N SER A 462 19.28 -12.75 6.73
CA SER A 462 20.34 -13.31 5.89
C SER A 462 20.12 -13.06 4.40
N PHE A 463 18.86 -13.01 3.96
CA PHE A 463 18.50 -12.90 2.55
C PHE A 463 17.25 -12.06 2.31
N ILE A 464 17.22 -11.39 1.16
CA ILE A 464 16.03 -10.73 0.60
C ILE A 464 15.67 -11.45 -0.70
N ALA A 465 14.43 -11.92 -0.83
CA ALA A 465 13.96 -12.64 -2.02
C ALA A 465 12.59 -12.13 -2.48
N PHE A 466 12.45 -11.75 -3.73
CA PHE A 466 11.20 -11.18 -4.24
C PHE A 466 10.98 -11.46 -5.73
N LYS A 467 9.72 -11.41 -6.17
CA LYS A 467 9.38 -11.41 -7.59
C LYS A 467 9.72 -10.07 -8.22
N ARG A 468 10.38 -10.12 -9.38
CA ARG A 468 10.81 -8.95 -10.17
C ARG A 468 9.66 -8.08 -10.68
N SER A 469 8.43 -8.58 -10.65
CA SER A 469 7.23 -7.80 -10.98
C SER A 469 6.76 -6.89 -9.85
N GLY A 470 7.14 -7.19 -8.60
CA GLY A 470 6.69 -6.44 -7.42
C GLY A 470 7.65 -5.34 -6.98
N TYR A 471 8.96 -5.53 -7.17
CA TYR A 471 10.00 -4.66 -6.62
C TYR A 471 11.14 -4.39 -7.60
N SER A 472 11.76 -3.21 -7.46
CA SER A 472 12.90 -2.81 -8.28
C SER A 472 14.19 -3.50 -7.82
N LEU A 473 14.93 -4.09 -8.77
CA LEU A 473 16.26 -4.65 -8.52
C LEU A 473 17.27 -3.57 -8.11
N GLU A 474 17.11 -2.35 -8.61
CA GLU A 474 18.10 -1.28 -8.43
C GLU A 474 18.31 -0.91 -6.97
N LYS A 475 17.25 -1.01 -6.14
CA LYS A 475 17.32 -0.76 -4.70
C LYS A 475 18.44 -1.56 -4.04
N PHE A 476 18.48 -2.85 -4.35
CA PHE A 476 19.43 -3.79 -3.74
C PHE A 476 20.73 -3.89 -4.52
N LEU A 477 20.73 -3.65 -5.84
CA LEU A 477 21.96 -3.73 -6.63
C LEU A 477 22.97 -2.60 -6.35
N LYS A 478 22.47 -1.41 -5.99
CA LYS A 478 23.32 -0.22 -5.76
C LYS A 478 23.82 -0.10 -4.33
N ASP A 479 23.21 -0.83 -3.40
CA ASP A 479 23.58 -0.81 -1.99
C ASP A 479 24.59 -1.92 -1.67
N PRO A 480 25.79 -1.59 -1.15
CA PRO A 480 26.85 -2.55 -0.86
C PRO A 480 26.49 -3.58 0.23
N ALA A 481 25.42 -3.34 1.01
CA ALA A 481 24.89 -4.29 1.98
C ALA A 481 24.30 -5.55 1.34
N PHE A 482 24.04 -5.53 0.03
CA PHE A 482 23.42 -6.65 -0.67
C PHE A 482 24.32 -7.22 -1.76
N GLN A 483 24.23 -8.53 -1.94
CA GLN A 483 24.89 -9.24 -3.02
C GLN A 483 23.86 -10.07 -3.77
N LEU A 484 23.66 -9.80 -5.06
CA LEU A 484 22.85 -10.66 -5.91
C LEU A 484 23.49 -12.06 -5.98
N VAL A 485 22.76 -13.09 -5.56
CA VAL A 485 23.22 -14.48 -5.52
C VAL A 485 22.40 -15.41 -6.42
N PHE A 486 21.19 -14.99 -6.79
CA PHE A 486 20.34 -15.72 -7.74
C PHE A 486 19.48 -14.73 -8.52
N LEU A 487 19.33 -14.98 -9.83
CA LEU A 487 18.46 -14.23 -10.71
C LEU A 487 17.90 -15.14 -11.80
N ASN A 488 16.58 -15.11 -11.99
CA ASN A 488 15.94 -15.63 -13.20
C ASN A 488 14.92 -14.61 -13.76
N ASP A 489 14.05 -15.05 -14.67
CA ASP A 489 13.04 -14.21 -15.31
C ASP A 489 11.96 -13.70 -14.33
N LYS A 490 11.75 -14.36 -13.19
CA LYS A 490 10.71 -14.01 -12.22
C LYS A 490 11.21 -13.57 -10.86
N VAL A 491 12.35 -14.06 -10.39
CA VAL A 491 12.80 -13.92 -9.00
C VAL A 491 14.23 -13.42 -8.94
N ALA A 492 14.51 -12.57 -7.96
CA ALA A 492 15.85 -12.22 -7.54
C ALA A 492 16.04 -12.53 -6.05
N ILE A 493 17.25 -12.96 -5.69
CA ILE A 493 17.65 -13.23 -4.32
C ILE A 493 18.96 -12.52 -4.04
N PHE A 494 18.97 -11.73 -2.99
CA PHE A 494 20.11 -11.01 -2.48
C PHE A 494 20.53 -11.59 -1.13
N LYS A 495 21.82 -11.87 -0.98
CA LYS A 495 22.44 -12.16 0.31
C LYS A 495 22.78 -10.85 1.02
N VAL A 496 22.48 -10.77 2.31
CA VAL A 496 22.86 -9.64 3.16
C VAL A 496 24.32 -9.80 3.61
N ARG A 497 25.10 -8.71 3.53
CA ARG A 497 26.49 -8.64 3.96
C ARG A 497 26.59 -7.93 5.30
N THR A 498 26.63 -8.71 6.39
CA THR A 498 26.68 -8.20 7.77
C THR A 498 27.81 -7.19 7.98
N SER A 499 29.01 -7.44 7.42
CA SER A 499 30.14 -6.52 7.55
C SER A 499 29.86 -5.12 6.98
N ALA A 500 29.15 -5.05 5.84
CA ALA A 500 28.79 -3.77 5.22
C ALA A 500 27.69 -3.02 6.00
N LEU A 501 26.85 -3.74 6.74
CA LEU A 501 25.86 -3.13 7.65
C LEU A 501 26.54 -2.51 8.88
N GLU A 502 27.60 -3.13 9.39
CA GLU A 502 28.37 -2.66 10.55
C GLU A 502 29.29 -1.48 10.19
N GLU A 503 29.97 -1.53 9.03
CA GLU A 503 30.83 -0.44 8.55
C GLU A 503 30.05 0.86 8.31
N GLY A 504 28.79 0.76 7.88
CA GLY A 504 27.89 1.91 7.73
C GLY A 504 27.37 2.51 9.05
N ASN A 505 27.72 1.92 10.20
CA ASN A 505 27.27 2.32 11.54
C ASN A 505 28.37 3.01 12.39
N ILE A 506 29.56 3.26 11.82
CA ILE A 506 30.67 3.92 12.51
C ILE A 506 30.39 5.43 12.62
N GLY A 507 29.43 5.77 13.48
CA GLY A 507 29.01 7.14 13.80
C GLY A 507 28.20 7.25 15.09
N GLN A 508 27.91 6.15 15.81
CA GLN A 508 27.38 6.25 17.17
C GLN A 508 28.51 6.55 18.15
N ASN A 509 28.85 7.83 18.32
CA ASN A 509 29.55 8.26 19.53
C ASN A 509 28.54 8.41 20.65
N TYR A 510 28.79 7.64 21.70
CA TYR A 510 28.33 7.87 23.06
C TYR A 510 28.60 9.33 23.45
N ASP A 511 27.53 10.05 23.81
CA ASP A 511 27.56 11.12 24.81
C ASP A 511 26.24 11.07 25.59
#